data_AF-A0A366RUF0-F1
#
_entry.id   AF-A0A366RUF0-F1
#
_cell.length_a   1.000
_cell.length_b   1.000
_cell.length_c   1.000
_cell.angle_alpha   90.00
_cell.angle_beta   90.00
_cell.angle_gamma   90.00
#
_symmetry.space_group_name_H-M   'P 1'
#
loop_
_entity.id
_entity.type
_entity.pdbx_description
1 polymer ?
#
loop_
_entity_poly.entity_id
_entity_poly.type
_entity_poly.pdbx_seq_one_letter_code
_entity_poly.pdbx_strand_id
1 'polypeptide(L)'
;MDTLHRVSEYLFGPTIPHREPCGRKVQIMSDLHLELNRQYATFDFPVKAPFLILGGDIGRMVDYDMFLPFLARQTARFEKVFLVLGNHEFYEMTYEEGITKARELEKEEALEGKLVLLDRNRWDDLDSELTIVGATLWSKIPPSAAEMVTLRVSDYKKISGWTVAKHNECHARDLAYLSETLTALNDTESQRTVLVVTHHAPCIAGSSKPEHANAPFKSAFSTDVIQAREFVTGVAVWMFGHTHFTTEFKKGGVRVVANQRGTTAKAPVSSLTAYLAGLSLQTRNASILGSLANNPGAIHQKKRVGRGPSSGHGKTSGRGHKGQGQHGKVKPWFQGGQTPLIVKHGRKGFSNFRAPQMSEVNIDQIQAWIDQGRLDPTKQITPKELIECGIIGTLKDGVKILSRGADTLKQPIDVMVSRISASAIAAIEDAGGKVLTRYYTKLAIKRLLTGESVNTDKPLPQGAEHVDTVLATARAAPFRYRLPDPTSREDIEYYRDPAHRGYLSHQLAPGESPSLYFKVPGVHKIKSAVKKEKAATEETLF
;
A
#
# COMPACT_ATOMS: atom_id res chain seq x y z
N MET A 1 -14.64 -52.64 1.16
CA MET A 1 -14.41 -51.65 0.09
C MET A 1 -15.62 -50.73 -0.17
N ASP A 2 -16.76 -50.92 0.50
CA ASP A 2 -17.98 -50.10 0.28
C ASP A 2 -18.16 -48.91 1.24
N THR A 3 -17.34 -48.81 2.29
CA THR A 3 -17.45 -47.74 3.30
C THR A 3 -16.57 -46.53 3.02
N LEU A 4 -15.58 -46.64 2.14
CA LEU A 4 -14.69 -45.52 1.76
C LEU A 4 -15.26 -44.66 0.63
N HIS A 5 -16.20 -45.18 -0.17
CA HIS A 5 -16.84 -44.40 -1.24
C HIS A 5 -17.85 -43.37 -0.70
N ARG A 6 -18.54 -43.67 0.41
CA ARG A 6 -19.54 -42.77 1.03
C ARG A 6 -18.96 -41.58 1.81
N VAL A 7 -17.68 -41.59 2.15
CA VAL A 7 -17.03 -40.49 2.89
C VAL A 7 -16.54 -39.38 1.95
N SER A 8 -16.33 -39.68 0.65
CA SER A 8 -15.87 -38.66 -0.31
C SER A 8 -16.96 -37.67 -0.73
N GLU A 9 -18.24 -38.09 -0.75
CA GLU A 9 -19.38 -37.23 -1.13
C GLU A 9 -19.77 -36.21 -0.05
N TYR A 10 -19.43 -36.44 1.22
CA TYR A 10 -19.77 -35.53 2.32
C TYR A 10 -18.75 -34.43 2.59
N LEU A 11 -17.51 -34.57 2.10
CA LEU A 11 -16.44 -33.57 2.27
C LEU A 11 -16.17 -32.75 1.00
N PHE A 12 -16.52 -33.29 -0.17
CA PHE A 12 -16.42 -32.62 -1.45
C PHE A 12 -17.76 -32.78 -2.16
N GLY A 13 -18.63 -31.77 -2.04
CA GLY A 13 -19.87 -31.69 -2.81
C GLY A 13 -19.62 -31.86 -4.32
N PRO A 14 -20.67 -32.12 -5.12
CA PRO A 14 -20.54 -32.54 -6.51
C PRO A 14 -19.57 -31.63 -7.29
N THR A 15 -18.63 -32.26 -7.98
CA THR A 15 -17.65 -31.60 -8.83
C THR A 15 -18.38 -30.85 -9.94
N ILE A 16 -18.44 -29.53 -9.82
CA ILE A 16 -19.04 -28.63 -10.81
C ILE A 16 -18.28 -28.80 -12.14
N PRO A 17 -18.95 -29.10 -13.26
CA PRO A 17 -18.28 -29.32 -14.54
C PRO A 17 -17.52 -28.06 -14.97
N HIS A 18 -16.24 -28.23 -15.30
CA HIS A 18 -15.37 -27.17 -15.80
C HIS A 18 -15.80 -26.83 -17.24
N ARG A 19 -16.54 -25.73 -17.44
CA ARG A 19 -16.98 -25.27 -18.77
C ARG A 19 -15.81 -24.62 -19.52
N GLU A 20 -15.68 -24.90 -20.83
CA GLU A 20 -14.69 -24.24 -21.69
C GLU A 20 -15.08 -22.77 -21.95
N PRO A 21 -14.13 -21.84 -22.18
CA PRO A 21 -14.44 -20.43 -22.41
C PRO A 21 -15.11 -20.22 -23.77
N CYS A 22 -16.27 -19.55 -23.82
CA CYS A 22 -17.02 -19.24 -25.06
C CYS A 22 -16.31 -18.31 -26.08
N GLY A 23 -15.04 -17.95 -25.88
CA GLY A 23 -14.23 -17.16 -26.83
C GLY A 23 -14.54 -15.65 -26.90
N ARG A 24 -15.73 -15.20 -26.50
CA ARG A 24 -16.10 -13.78 -26.42
C ARG A 24 -15.38 -13.07 -25.26
N LYS A 25 -14.81 -11.90 -25.54
CA LYS A 25 -14.17 -11.04 -24.52
C LYS A 25 -15.12 -9.95 -24.08
N VAL A 26 -15.14 -9.65 -22.78
CA VAL A 26 -15.93 -8.58 -22.19
C VAL A 26 -15.02 -7.67 -21.39
N GLN A 27 -15.11 -6.37 -21.62
CA GLN A 27 -14.43 -5.34 -20.85
C GLN A 27 -15.34 -4.88 -19.72
N ILE A 28 -14.83 -4.88 -18.50
CA ILE A 28 -15.59 -4.58 -17.30
C ILE A 28 -15.08 -3.30 -16.64
N MET A 29 -15.99 -2.41 -16.22
CA MET A 29 -15.67 -1.22 -15.43
C MET A 29 -16.82 -0.93 -14.47
N SER A 30 -16.51 -0.45 -13.26
CA SER A 30 -17.52 0.05 -12.31
C SER A 30 -16.94 1.17 -11.44
N ASP A 31 -17.79 1.83 -10.67
CA ASP A 31 -17.37 2.83 -9.67
C ASP A 31 -16.55 3.97 -10.30
N LEU A 32 -16.99 4.46 -11.47
CA LEU A 32 -16.31 5.53 -12.21
C LEU A 32 -16.55 6.90 -11.58
N HIS A 33 -17.72 7.10 -10.96
CA HIS A 33 -18.18 8.33 -10.31
C HIS A 33 -17.93 9.60 -11.13
N LEU A 34 -18.41 9.61 -12.37
CA LEU A 34 -18.17 10.72 -13.31
C LEU A 34 -18.73 12.06 -12.80
N GLU A 35 -19.74 12.03 -11.93
CA GLU A 35 -20.34 13.19 -11.29
C GLU A 35 -19.40 13.92 -10.33
N LEU A 36 -18.51 13.23 -9.63
CA LEU A 36 -17.70 13.82 -8.55
C LEU A 36 -16.72 14.88 -9.08
N ASN A 37 -16.24 14.72 -10.30
CA ASN A 37 -15.30 15.63 -10.95
C ASN A 37 -15.82 16.16 -12.30
N ARG A 38 -17.14 16.04 -12.57
CA ARG A 38 -17.78 16.43 -13.84
C ARG A 38 -17.08 15.87 -15.08
N GLN A 39 -16.73 14.59 -15.04
CA GLN A 39 -15.93 13.93 -16.07
C GLN A 39 -16.76 13.26 -17.19
N TYR A 40 -18.07 13.49 -17.22
CA TYR A 40 -18.95 12.94 -18.26
C TYR A 40 -18.46 13.22 -19.68
N ALA A 41 -17.85 14.39 -19.95
CA ALA A 41 -17.33 14.73 -21.27
C ALA A 41 -15.87 14.30 -21.50
N THR A 42 -15.07 14.18 -20.44
CA THR A 42 -13.60 14.07 -20.53
C THR A 42 -13.06 12.68 -20.20
N PHE A 43 -13.86 11.83 -19.54
CA PHE A 43 -13.42 10.47 -19.22
C PHE A 43 -13.38 9.60 -20.46
N ASP A 44 -12.23 8.97 -20.69
CA ASP A 44 -12.00 8.05 -21.78
C ASP A 44 -11.06 6.91 -21.33
N PHE A 45 -11.18 5.76 -21.98
CA PHE A 45 -10.42 4.54 -21.72
C PHE A 45 -10.30 3.72 -23.01
N PRO A 46 -9.22 2.93 -23.21
CA PRO A 46 -9.05 2.17 -24.45
C PRO A 46 -10.06 1.03 -24.57
N VAL A 47 -10.51 0.77 -25.81
CA VAL A 47 -11.32 -0.40 -26.16
C VAL A 47 -10.43 -1.64 -26.15
N LYS A 48 -10.79 -2.64 -25.36
CA LYS A 48 -10.04 -3.91 -25.19
C LYS A 48 -10.88 -5.15 -25.52
N ALA A 49 -12.19 -4.98 -25.71
CA ALA A 49 -13.14 -6.03 -26.02
C ALA A 49 -14.34 -5.46 -26.79
N PRO A 50 -15.11 -6.29 -27.53
CA PRO A 50 -16.31 -5.84 -28.25
C PRO A 50 -17.45 -5.41 -27.30
N PHE A 51 -17.58 -6.06 -26.15
CA PHE A 51 -18.62 -5.78 -25.16
C PHE A 51 -18.07 -4.99 -23.97
N LEU A 52 -18.80 -3.98 -23.53
CA LEU A 52 -18.51 -3.18 -22.34
C LEU A 52 -19.58 -3.39 -21.28
N ILE A 53 -19.18 -3.71 -20.06
CA ILE A 53 -20.05 -3.71 -18.88
C ILE A 53 -19.69 -2.52 -17.98
N LEU A 54 -20.72 -1.77 -17.62
CA LEU A 54 -20.71 -0.68 -16.66
C LEU A 54 -21.47 -1.12 -15.40
N GLY A 55 -20.73 -1.58 -14.38
CA GLY A 55 -21.23 -2.26 -13.17
C GLY A 55 -21.72 -1.34 -12.04
N GLY A 56 -22.42 -0.26 -12.37
CA GLY A 56 -22.97 0.70 -11.41
C GLY A 56 -21.96 1.72 -10.86
N ASP A 57 -22.49 2.78 -10.26
CA ASP A 57 -21.76 3.97 -9.81
C ASP A 57 -20.91 4.61 -10.91
N ILE A 58 -21.53 4.77 -12.07
CA ILE A 58 -20.95 5.40 -13.26
C ILE A 58 -21.26 6.90 -13.26
N GLY A 59 -22.52 7.24 -13.01
CA GLY A 59 -23.03 8.59 -13.06
C GLY A 59 -24.38 8.72 -12.35
N ARG A 60 -25.06 9.85 -12.52
CA ARG A 60 -26.35 10.14 -11.88
C ARG A 60 -27.44 10.38 -12.91
N MET A 61 -28.64 9.87 -12.66
CA MET A 61 -29.80 10.10 -13.53
C MET A 61 -30.33 11.54 -13.46
N VAL A 62 -29.99 12.30 -12.40
CA VAL A 62 -30.23 13.75 -12.37
C VAL A 62 -29.37 14.51 -13.38
N ASP A 63 -28.21 13.96 -13.78
CA ASP A 63 -27.29 14.56 -14.73
C ASP A 63 -27.55 14.07 -16.17
N TYR A 64 -28.81 13.75 -16.50
CA TYR A 64 -29.22 13.05 -17.73
C TYR A 64 -28.57 13.63 -19.01
N ASP A 65 -28.62 14.95 -19.18
CA ASP A 65 -28.09 15.66 -20.36
C ASP A 65 -26.57 15.51 -20.53
N MET A 66 -25.83 15.22 -19.46
CA MET A 66 -24.39 14.95 -19.50
C MET A 66 -24.10 13.46 -19.59
N PHE A 67 -24.95 12.63 -18.98
CA PHE A 67 -24.76 11.19 -18.91
C PHE A 67 -25.08 10.50 -20.25
N LEU A 68 -26.14 10.93 -20.94
CA LEU A 68 -26.51 10.39 -22.25
C LEU A 68 -25.37 10.54 -23.29
N PRO A 69 -24.75 11.73 -23.49
CA PRO A 69 -23.60 11.86 -24.37
C PRO A 69 -22.39 11.01 -23.98
N PHE A 70 -22.19 10.71 -22.69
CA PHE A 70 -21.14 9.78 -22.27
C PHE A 70 -21.42 8.36 -22.78
N LEU A 71 -22.64 7.87 -22.59
CA LEU A 71 -23.05 6.53 -23.04
C LEU A 71 -23.07 6.43 -24.56
N ALA A 72 -23.54 7.46 -25.27
CA ALA A 72 -23.51 7.53 -26.74
C ALA A 72 -22.10 7.37 -27.30
N ARG A 73 -21.09 7.98 -26.65
CA ARG A 73 -19.68 7.77 -27.03
C ARG A 73 -19.21 6.33 -26.81
N GLN A 74 -19.75 5.62 -25.83
CA GLN A 74 -19.38 4.22 -25.62
C GLN A 74 -20.10 3.29 -26.60
N THR A 75 -21.40 3.50 -26.86
CA THR A 75 -22.14 2.72 -27.86
C THR A 75 -21.62 2.93 -29.29
N ALA A 76 -20.96 4.06 -29.57
CA ALA A 76 -20.24 4.28 -30.82
C ALA A 76 -18.94 3.47 -30.95
N ARG A 77 -18.37 2.99 -29.82
CA ARG A 77 -17.04 2.34 -29.76
C ARG A 77 -17.11 0.84 -29.47
N PHE A 78 -18.22 0.39 -28.89
CA PHE A 78 -18.47 -0.99 -28.48
C PHE A 78 -19.66 -1.56 -29.25
N GLU A 79 -19.64 -2.86 -29.50
CA GLU A 79 -20.73 -3.59 -30.18
C GLU A 79 -22.02 -3.54 -29.34
N LYS A 80 -21.87 -3.78 -28.03
CA LYS A 80 -22.91 -3.63 -27.01
C LYS A 80 -22.33 -3.05 -25.73
N VAL A 81 -23.12 -2.22 -25.06
CA VAL A 81 -22.82 -1.66 -23.74
C VAL A 81 -23.90 -2.12 -22.77
N PHE A 82 -23.50 -2.69 -21.65
CA PHE A 82 -24.39 -3.15 -20.59
C PHE A 82 -24.28 -2.23 -19.39
N LEU A 83 -25.40 -1.79 -18.83
CA LEU A 83 -25.45 -0.91 -17.68
C LEU A 83 -26.20 -1.58 -16.53
N VAL A 84 -25.52 -1.79 -15.40
CA VAL A 84 -26.16 -2.05 -14.11
C VAL A 84 -26.22 -0.73 -13.34
N LEU A 85 -27.34 -0.46 -12.67
CA LEU A 85 -27.51 0.73 -11.85
C LEU A 85 -26.88 0.51 -10.47
N GLY A 86 -26.11 1.49 -9.99
CA GLY A 86 -25.64 1.58 -8.62
C GLY A 86 -26.42 2.59 -7.80
N ASN A 87 -26.01 2.80 -6.56
CA ASN A 87 -26.68 3.74 -5.67
C ASN A 87 -26.53 5.20 -6.14
N HIS A 88 -25.39 5.54 -6.76
CA HIS A 88 -25.15 6.90 -7.26
C HIS A 88 -26.10 7.29 -8.40
N GLU A 89 -26.53 6.33 -9.23
CA GLU A 89 -27.50 6.59 -10.30
C GLU A 89 -28.81 7.20 -9.76
N PHE A 90 -29.18 6.89 -8.51
CA PHE A 90 -30.40 7.36 -7.84
C PHE A 90 -30.20 8.59 -6.94
N TYR A 91 -28.97 9.13 -6.82
CA TYR A 91 -28.72 10.28 -5.95
C TYR A 91 -29.49 11.52 -6.44
N GLU A 92 -30.09 12.25 -5.48
CA GLU A 92 -30.92 13.44 -5.69
C GLU A 92 -32.27 13.19 -6.37
N MET A 93 -32.74 11.95 -6.40
CA MET A 93 -34.09 11.57 -6.87
C MET A 93 -34.67 10.40 -6.10
N THR A 94 -35.93 10.04 -6.37
CA THR A 94 -36.52 8.80 -5.84
C THR A 94 -36.04 7.59 -6.66
N TYR A 95 -36.10 6.41 -6.05
CA TYR A 95 -35.75 5.16 -6.71
C TYR A 95 -36.63 4.90 -7.95
N GLU A 96 -37.93 5.11 -7.85
CA GLU A 96 -38.91 4.89 -8.92
C GLU A 96 -38.67 5.82 -10.13
N GLU A 97 -38.37 7.09 -9.87
CA GLU A 97 -37.99 8.06 -10.92
C GLU A 97 -36.70 7.63 -11.61
N GLY A 98 -35.70 7.18 -10.85
CA GLY A 98 -34.43 6.72 -11.41
C GLY A 98 -34.57 5.48 -12.28
N ILE A 99 -35.40 4.51 -11.89
CA ILE A 99 -35.71 3.34 -12.74
C ILE A 99 -36.43 3.77 -14.01
N THR A 100 -37.38 4.69 -13.91
CA THR A 100 -38.12 5.20 -15.08
C THR A 100 -37.16 5.86 -16.08
N LYS A 101 -36.31 6.77 -15.60
CA LYS A 101 -35.28 7.43 -16.43
C LYS A 101 -34.25 6.46 -17.01
N ALA A 102 -33.83 5.44 -16.26
CA ALA A 102 -32.93 4.43 -16.78
C ALA A 102 -33.53 3.65 -17.97
N ARG A 103 -34.84 3.35 -17.89
CA ARG A 103 -35.59 2.69 -18.97
C ARG A 103 -35.86 3.61 -20.16
N GLU A 104 -35.98 4.90 -19.94
CA GLU A 104 -36.02 5.91 -21.00
C GLU A 104 -34.66 6.00 -21.70
N LEU A 105 -33.56 6.02 -20.92
CA LEU A 105 -32.20 6.10 -21.40
C LEU A 105 -31.84 4.95 -22.35
N GLU A 106 -32.27 3.72 -22.05
CA GLU A 106 -32.08 2.55 -22.94
C GLU A 106 -32.73 2.73 -24.32
N LYS A 107 -33.80 3.54 -24.41
CA LYS A 107 -34.58 3.77 -25.63
C LYS A 107 -34.12 4.98 -26.43
N GLU A 108 -33.16 5.74 -25.92
CA GLU A 108 -32.65 6.94 -26.60
C GLU A 108 -32.05 6.59 -27.97
N GLU A 109 -32.51 7.30 -29.01
CA GLU A 109 -32.06 7.06 -30.39
C GLU A 109 -30.56 7.24 -30.55
N ALA A 110 -29.97 8.17 -29.78
CA ALA A 110 -28.53 8.45 -29.78
C ALA A 110 -27.66 7.25 -29.35
N LEU A 111 -28.26 6.21 -28.75
CA LEU A 111 -27.57 4.99 -28.33
C LEU A 111 -27.66 3.85 -29.36
N GLU A 112 -28.39 4.06 -30.46
CA GLU A 112 -28.53 3.11 -31.59
C GLU A 112 -29.01 1.70 -31.15
N GLY A 113 -29.78 1.60 -30.06
CA GLY A 113 -30.21 0.31 -29.50
C GLY A 113 -29.05 -0.59 -29.01
N LYS A 114 -27.86 -0.03 -28.79
CA LYS A 114 -26.66 -0.78 -28.34
C LYS A 114 -26.48 -0.80 -26.83
N LEU A 115 -27.22 0.05 -26.10
CA LEU A 115 -27.29 -0.01 -24.64
C LEU A 115 -28.28 -1.11 -24.22
N VAL A 116 -27.89 -1.90 -23.23
CA VAL A 116 -28.77 -2.88 -22.56
C VAL A 116 -28.76 -2.59 -21.07
N LEU A 117 -29.92 -2.26 -20.52
CA LEU A 117 -30.10 -2.03 -19.09
C LEU A 117 -30.29 -3.38 -18.38
N LEU A 118 -29.41 -3.65 -17.43
CA LEU A 118 -29.42 -4.86 -16.60
C LEU A 118 -30.07 -4.59 -15.23
N ASP A 119 -31.34 -4.15 -15.25
CA ASP A 119 -32.20 -4.03 -14.05
C ASP A 119 -33.13 -5.24 -13.97
N ARG A 120 -32.67 -6.32 -13.32
CA ARG A 120 -33.34 -7.64 -13.31
C ARG A 120 -33.64 -8.08 -14.74
N ASN A 121 -32.59 -8.11 -15.56
CA ASN A 121 -32.67 -8.41 -16.98
C ASN A 121 -31.60 -9.43 -17.40
N ARG A 122 -31.82 -10.05 -18.55
CA ARG A 122 -30.97 -11.07 -19.17
C ARG A 122 -30.74 -10.68 -20.62
N TRP A 123 -29.51 -10.86 -21.09
CA TRP A 123 -29.16 -10.76 -22.49
C TRP A 123 -28.38 -11.98 -22.93
N ASP A 124 -28.80 -12.56 -24.05
CA ASP A 124 -28.14 -13.69 -24.68
C ASP A 124 -27.47 -13.24 -25.96
N ASP A 125 -26.19 -13.57 -26.09
CA ASP A 125 -25.51 -13.46 -27.36
C ASP A 125 -26.08 -14.50 -28.31
N LEU A 126 -26.49 -14.09 -29.51
CA LEU A 126 -27.01 -14.98 -30.53
C LEU A 126 -25.87 -15.67 -31.30
N ASP A 127 -24.69 -15.05 -31.31
CA ASP A 127 -23.51 -15.54 -32.02
C ASP A 127 -22.59 -16.39 -31.13
N SER A 128 -22.94 -16.58 -29.86
CA SER A 128 -22.18 -17.42 -28.93
C SER A 128 -23.05 -18.00 -27.81
N GLU A 129 -22.43 -18.82 -26.95
CA GLU A 129 -23.07 -19.40 -25.76
C GLU A 129 -23.07 -18.44 -24.56
N LEU A 130 -22.66 -17.17 -24.72
CA LEU A 130 -22.58 -16.20 -23.63
C LEU A 130 -23.98 -15.72 -23.21
N THR A 131 -24.28 -15.80 -21.91
CA THR A 131 -25.43 -15.12 -21.29
C THR A 131 -24.95 -14.15 -20.25
N ILE A 132 -25.45 -12.91 -20.31
CA ILE A 132 -25.22 -11.89 -19.30
C ILE A 132 -26.52 -11.66 -18.54
N VAL A 133 -26.49 -11.93 -17.23
CA VAL A 133 -27.61 -11.66 -16.32
C VAL A 133 -27.20 -10.55 -15.38
N GLY A 134 -28.06 -9.57 -15.12
CA GLY A 134 -27.72 -8.54 -14.15
C GLY A 134 -28.90 -7.92 -13.43
N ALA A 135 -28.58 -7.43 -12.23
CA ALA A 135 -29.44 -6.66 -11.35
C ALA A 135 -28.55 -5.81 -10.44
N THR A 136 -29.07 -4.73 -9.86
CA THR A 136 -28.32 -3.95 -8.87
C THR A 136 -27.85 -4.82 -7.69
N LEU A 137 -28.67 -5.80 -7.29
CA LEU A 137 -28.48 -6.64 -6.11
C LEU A 137 -28.17 -5.75 -4.91
N TRP A 138 -29.17 -5.01 -4.42
CA TRP A 138 -29.00 -4.31 -3.14
C TRP A 138 -28.53 -5.29 -2.06
N SER A 139 -27.72 -4.83 -1.10
CA SER A 139 -27.23 -5.67 -0.03
C SER A 139 -28.32 -6.01 1.00
N LYS A 140 -28.09 -6.99 1.88
CA LYS A 140 -29.03 -7.31 2.98
C LYS A 140 -28.57 -6.63 4.26
N ILE A 141 -29.36 -5.67 4.74
CA ILE A 141 -29.11 -4.99 6.01
C ILE A 141 -29.78 -5.75 7.15
N PRO A 142 -29.01 -6.35 8.08
CA PRO A 142 -29.59 -6.99 9.25
C PRO A 142 -30.14 -5.94 10.22
N PRO A 143 -31.19 -6.26 11.01
CA PRO A 143 -31.76 -5.33 11.99
C PRO A 143 -30.72 -4.73 12.94
N SER A 144 -29.72 -5.51 13.34
CA SER A 144 -28.63 -5.09 14.23
C SER A 144 -27.71 -4.01 13.64
N ALA A 145 -27.62 -3.89 12.30
CA ALA A 145 -26.78 -2.90 11.63
C ALA A 145 -27.58 -1.70 11.10
N ALA A 146 -28.91 -1.77 11.10
CA ALA A 146 -29.80 -0.81 10.44
C ALA A 146 -29.56 0.64 10.88
N GLU A 147 -29.42 0.90 12.18
CA GLU A 147 -29.19 2.24 12.72
C GLU A 147 -27.84 2.81 12.24
N MET A 148 -26.76 2.02 12.40
CA MET A 148 -25.41 2.42 12.00
C MET A 148 -25.30 2.66 10.49
N VAL A 149 -25.92 1.80 9.68
CA VAL A 149 -25.95 1.92 8.22
C VAL A 149 -26.70 3.19 7.81
N THR A 150 -27.89 3.44 8.37
CA THR A 150 -28.69 4.64 8.06
C THR A 150 -27.93 5.94 8.38
N LEU A 151 -27.19 5.96 9.49
CA LEU A 151 -26.42 7.14 9.90
C LEU A 151 -25.19 7.40 9.04
N ARG A 152 -24.49 6.34 8.60
CA ARG A 152 -23.17 6.41 7.95
C ARG A 152 -23.21 6.36 6.43
N VAL A 153 -24.14 5.63 5.84
CA VAL A 153 -24.23 5.44 4.38
C VAL A 153 -25.01 6.60 3.77
N SER A 154 -24.48 7.16 2.67
CA SER A 154 -25.04 8.36 2.06
C SER A 154 -26.36 8.11 1.33
N ASP A 155 -26.63 6.87 0.96
CA ASP A 155 -27.81 6.46 0.18
C ASP A 155 -29.11 6.89 0.86
N TYR A 156 -29.22 6.66 2.17
CA TYR A 156 -30.38 7.04 2.98
C TYR A 156 -30.55 8.56 3.18
N LYS A 157 -29.57 9.36 2.73
CA LYS A 157 -29.63 10.83 2.75
C LYS A 157 -29.81 11.43 1.36
N LYS A 158 -29.30 10.74 0.33
CA LYS A 158 -29.21 11.25 -1.04
C LYS A 158 -30.26 10.66 -1.97
N ILE A 159 -30.75 9.45 -1.71
CA ILE A 159 -31.86 8.87 -2.45
C ILE A 159 -33.14 9.24 -1.71
N SER A 160 -34.01 10.00 -2.37
CA SER A 160 -35.23 10.53 -1.77
C SER A 160 -36.18 9.39 -1.39
N GLY A 161 -36.60 9.37 -0.12
CA GLY A 161 -37.51 8.35 0.41
C GLY A 161 -36.89 6.95 0.58
N TRP A 162 -35.56 6.83 0.53
CA TRP A 162 -34.89 5.54 0.69
C TRP A 162 -34.80 5.12 2.15
N THR A 163 -35.29 3.91 2.46
CA THR A 163 -35.33 3.37 3.82
C THR A 163 -34.68 1.99 3.86
N VAL A 164 -34.28 1.52 5.05
CA VAL A 164 -33.71 0.17 5.22
C VAL A 164 -34.72 -0.90 4.80
N ALA A 165 -36.01 -0.70 5.07
CA ALA A 165 -37.07 -1.59 4.63
C ALA A 165 -37.11 -1.70 3.10
N LYS A 166 -37.13 -0.56 2.40
CA LYS A 166 -37.13 -0.51 0.93
C LYS A 166 -35.86 -1.11 0.32
N HIS A 167 -34.69 -0.82 0.91
CA HIS A 167 -33.42 -1.42 0.50
C HIS A 167 -33.45 -2.95 0.58
N ASN A 168 -33.94 -3.51 1.70
CA ASN A 168 -34.07 -4.96 1.89
C ASN A 168 -35.16 -5.58 0.99
N GLU A 169 -36.22 -4.84 0.69
CA GLU A 169 -37.25 -5.27 -0.28
C GLU A 169 -36.67 -5.37 -1.69
N CYS A 170 -35.89 -4.37 -2.12
CA CYS A 170 -35.16 -4.41 -3.40
C CYS A 170 -34.14 -5.56 -3.43
N HIS A 171 -33.39 -5.78 -2.34
CA HIS A 171 -32.51 -6.94 -2.21
C HIS A 171 -33.25 -8.26 -2.44
N ALA A 172 -34.40 -8.45 -1.79
CA ALA A 172 -35.19 -9.67 -1.92
C ALA A 172 -35.70 -9.87 -3.36
N ARG A 173 -36.16 -8.80 -4.03
CA ARG A 173 -36.58 -8.84 -5.43
C ARG A 173 -35.44 -9.18 -6.39
N ASP A 174 -34.27 -8.56 -6.20
CA ASP A 174 -33.10 -8.82 -7.03
C ASP A 174 -32.58 -10.25 -6.84
N LEU A 175 -32.54 -10.74 -5.60
CA LEU A 175 -32.10 -12.09 -5.28
C LEU A 175 -33.07 -13.14 -5.83
N ALA A 176 -34.38 -12.94 -5.71
CA ALA A 176 -35.39 -13.82 -6.28
C ALA A 176 -35.22 -13.95 -7.79
N TYR A 177 -35.15 -12.82 -8.51
CA TYR A 177 -34.92 -12.80 -9.95
C TYR A 177 -33.63 -13.54 -10.35
N LEU A 178 -32.50 -13.26 -9.68
CA LEU A 178 -31.24 -13.93 -9.98
C LEU A 178 -31.35 -15.43 -9.72
N SER A 179 -31.93 -15.84 -8.59
CA SER A 179 -32.08 -17.26 -8.26
C SER A 179 -32.95 -18.02 -9.26
N GLU A 180 -34.11 -17.47 -9.64
CA GLU A 180 -35.04 -18.07 -10.59
C GLU A 180 -34.39 -18.16 -11.99
N THR A 181 -33.77 -17.08 -12.46
CA THR A 181 -33.15 -17.01 -13.78
C THR A 181 -31.97 -17.95 -13.90
N LEU A 182 -31.10 -18.00 -12.88
CA LEU A 182 -29.92 -18.85 -12.90
C LEU A 182 -30.29 -20.34 -12.75
N THR A 183 -31.30 -20.66 -11.93
CA THR A 183 -31.82 -22.03 -11.83
C THR A 183 -32.40 -22.48 -13.17
N ALA A 184 -33.25 -21.65 -13.80
CA ALA A 184 -33.79 -21.94 -15.11
C ALA A 184 -32.69 -22.16 -16.17
N LEU A 185 -31.70 -21.26 -16.23
CA LEU A 185 -30.54 -21.40 -17.13
C LEU A 185 -29.77 -22.70 -16.90
N ASN A 186 -29.55 -23.08 -15.64
CA ASN A 186 -28.84 -24.31 -15.31
C ASN A 186 -29.63 -25.56 -15.72
N ASP A 187 -30.96 -25.52 -15.60
CA ASP A 187 -31.84 -26.65 -15.89
C ASP A 187 -32.14 -26.81 -17.39
N THR A 188 -32.35 -25.70 -18.12
CA THR A 188 -32.80 -25.74 -19.53
C THR A 188 -31.71 -25.44 -20.54
N GLU A 189 -30.66 -24.70 -20.16
CA GLU A 189 -29.65 -24.15 -21.07
C GLU A 189 -28.23 -24.34 -20.52
N SER A 190 -27.97 -25.52 -19.97
CA SER A 190 -26.71 -25.86 -19.29
C SER A 190 -25.44 -25.70 -20.14
N GLN A 191 -25.55 -25.63 -21.46
CA GLN A 191 -24.44 -25.33 -22.38
C GLN A 191 -23.96 -23.87 -22.30
N ARG A 192 -24.80 -22.93 -21.87
CA ARG A 192 -24.46 -21.50 -21.90
C ARG A 192 -23.40 -21.13 -20.85
N THR A 193 -22.51 -20.21 -21.21
CA THR A 193 -21.55 -19.60 -20.27
C THR A 193 -22.18 -18.37 -19.64
N VAL A 194 -22.48 -18.43 -18.34
CA VAL A 194 -23.21 -17.36 -17.64
C VAL A 194 -22.24 -16.39 -16.95
N LEU A 195 -22.39 -15.10 -17.25
CA LEU A 195 -21.75 -13.97 -16.58
C LEU A 195 -22.81 -13.20 -15.80
N VAL A 196 -22.67 -13.14 -14.48
CA VAL A 196 -23.54 -12.35 -13.61
C VAL A 196 -22.91 -10.98 -13.35
N VAL A 197 -23.70 -9.91 -13.46
CA VAL A 197 -23.26 -8.54 -13.19
C VAL A 197 -24.13 -7.94 -12.10
N THR A 198 -23.51 -7.55 -10.99
CA THR A 198 -24.20 -6.85 -9.91
C THR A 198 -23.49 -5.55 -9.53
N HIS A 199 -24.20 -4.66 -8.87
CA HIS A 199 -23.55 -3.50 -8.28
C HIS A 199 -22.98 -3.84 -6.91
N HIS A 200 -23.78 -4.34 -5.96
CA HIS A 200 -23.22 -4.72 -4.65
C HIS A 200 -22.51 -6.07 -4.72
N ALA A 201 -21.57 -6.26 -3.79
CA ALA A 201 -20.75 -7.46 -3.77
C ALA A 201 -21.55 -8.71 -3.36
N PRO A 202 -21.38 -9.84 -4.06
CA PRO A 202 -22.12 -11.09 -3.82
C PRO A 202 -21.53 -11.96 -2.70
N CYS A 203 -20.50 -11.44 -2.03
CA CYS A 203 -19.97 -12.01 -0.79
C CYS A 203 -19.27 -10.95 0.05
N ILE A 204 -19.07 -11.22 1.34
CA ILE A 204 -18.37 -10.31 2.27
C ILE A 204 -16.85 -10.54 2.26
N ALA A 205 -16.44 -11.81 2.22
CA ALA A 205 -15.02 -12.17 2.24
C ALA A 205 -14.37 -11.98 0.86
N GLY A 206 -13.29 -11.18 0.81
CA GLY A 206 -12.46 -10.97 -0.40
C GLY A 206 -12.93 -9.85 -1.33
N SER A 207 -14.11 -9.28 -1.08
CA SER A 207 -14.77 -8.28 -1.93
C SER A 207 -14.55 -6.83 -1.51
N SER A 208 -13.96 -6.59 -0.34
CA SER A 208 -13.61 -5.25 0.16
C SER A 208 -12.19 -5.24 0.73
N LYS A 209 -11.61 -4.04 0.92
CA LYS A 209 -10.29 -3.90 1.53
C LYS A 209 -10.26 -4.57 2.92
N PRO A 210 -9.18 -5.29 3.28
CA PRO A 210 -9.09 -5.98 4.58
C PRO A 210 -9.35 -5.07 5.80
N GLU A 211 -9.00 -3.79 5.69
CA GLU A 211 -9.23 -2.75 6.71
C GLU A 211 -10.71 -2.51 7.02
N HIS A 212 -11.61 -2.80 6.07
CA HIS A 212 -13.06 -2.61 6.21
C HIS A 212 -13.81 -3.89 6.60
N ALA A 213 -13.11 -5.03 6.70
CA ALA A 213 -13.72 -6.32 7.02
C ALA A 213 -14.47 -6.35 8.37
N ASN A 214 -14.07 -5.50 9.32
CA ASN A 214 -14.66 -5.37 10.65
C ASN A 214 -15.51 -4.11 10.83
N ALA A 215 -15.80 -3.37 9.75
CA ALA A 215 -16.62 -2.16 9.85
C ALA A 215 -18.07 -2.51 10.24
N PRO A 216 -18.70 -1.77 11.17
CA PRO A 216 -20.06 -2.08 11.65
C PRO A 216 -21.16 -1.86 10.60
N PHE A 217 -20.84 -1.18 9.49
CA PHE A 217 -21.75 -0.90 8.38
C PHE A 217 -21.41 -1.67 7.10
N LYS A 218 -20.53 -2.68 7.17
CA LYS A 218 -20.09 -3.48 6.01
C LYS A 218 -21.22 -4.17 5.25
N SER A 219 -22.30 -4.49 5.94
CA SER A 219 -23.49 -5.12 5.36
C SER A 219 -24.18 -4.25 4.32
N ALA A 220 -23.90 -2.93 4.29
CA ALA A 220 -24.43 -2.03 3.27
C ALA A 220 -23.75 -2.17 1.91
N PHE A 221 -22.59 -2.84 1.86
CA PHE A 221 -21.79 -2.91 0.64
C PHE A 221 -21.76 -4.31 0.02
N SER A 222 -22.12 -5.32 0.79
CA SER A 222 -21.93 -6.72 0.43
C SER A 222 -22.95 -7.63 1.11
N THR A 223 -23.32 -8.71 0.43
CA THR A 223 -24.23 -9.75 0.93
C THR A 223 -23.70 -11.13 0.54
N ASP A 224 -23.73 -12.12 1.43
CA ASP A 224 -23.23 -13.47 1.12
C ASP A 224 -24.30 -14.30 0.39
N VAL A 225 -24.32 -14.21 -0.94
CA VAL A 225 -25.23 -15.00 -1.80
C VAL A 225 -24.54 -16.19 -2.46
N ILE A 226 -23.22 -16.12 -2.70
CA ILE A 226 -22.44 -17.23 -3.29
C ILE A 226 -22.28 -18.42 -2.33
N GLN A 227 -22.42 -18.23 -1.02
CA GLN A 227 -22.33 -19.33 -0.05
C GLN A 227 -23.56 -20.27 -0.10
N ALA A 228 -24.71 -19.78 -0.56
CA ALA A 228 -25.89 -20.60 -0.80
C ALA A 228 -25.71 -21.33 -2.13
N ARG A 229 -25.09 -22.52 -2.09
CA ARG A 229 -24.61 -23.27 -3.27
C ARG A 229 -25.69 -23.68 -4.29
N GLU A 230 -26.97 -23.48 -4.01
CA GLU A 230 -28.05 -24.10 -4.80
C GLU A 230 -28.27 -23.45 -6.17
N PHE A 231 -28.27 -22.11 -6.29
CA PHE A 231 -28.61 -21.44 -7.56
C PHE A 231 -27.42 -20.87 -8.35
N VAL A 232 -26.21 -20.91 -7.79
CA VAL A 232 -24.99 -20.36 -8.45
C VAL A 232 -24.25 -21.39 -9.31
N THR A 233 -24.77 -22.62 -9.36
CA THR A 233 -24.26 -23.69 -10.20
C THR A 233 -24.36 -23.29 -11.67
N GLY A 234 -23.24 -23.39 -12.42
CA GLY A 234 -23.18 -23.00 -13.83
C GLY A 234 -22.79 -21.54 -14.09
N VAL A 235 -22.64 -20.70 -13.06
CA VAL A 235 -22.11 -19.33 -13.22
C VAL A 235 -20.59 -19.38 -13.40
N ALA A 236 -20.10 -18.91 -14.54
CA ALA A 236 -18.66 -18.89 -14.83
C ALA A 236 -17.97 -17.71 -14.15
N VAL A 237 -18.57 -16.52 -14.26
CA VAL A 237 -18.00 -15.27 -13.74
C VAL A 237 -19.09 -14.46 -13.04
N TRP A 238 -18.74 -13.84 -11.91
CA TRP A 238 -19.58 -12.87 -11.23
C TRP A 238 -18.82 -11.56 -11.07
N MET A 239 -19.25 -10.53 -11.78
CA MET A 239 -18.73 -9.16 -11.65
C MET A 239 -19.50 -8.38 -10.59
N PHE A 240 -18.80 -7.57 -9.79
CA PHE A 240 -19.43 -6.62 -8.88
C PHE A 240 -18.70 -5.28 -8.75
N GLY A 241 -19.41 -4.24 -8.29
CA GLY A 241 -18.91 -2.89 -8.01
C GLY A 241 -18.99 -2.50 -6.52
N HIS A 242 -19.23 -1.22 -6.25
CA HIS A 242 -19.63 -0.59 -4.98
C HIS A 242 -18.61 -0.57 -3.82
N THR A 243 -17.58 -1.42 -3.83
CA THR A 243 -16.65 -1.58 -2.69
C THR A 243 -15.38 -0.73 -2.77
N HIS A 244 -15.22 0.00 -3.87
CA HIS A 244 -14.03 0.74 -4.32
C HIS A 244 -12.74 -0.09 -4.26
N PHE A 245 -12.86 -1.41 -4.46
CA PHE A 245 -11.76 -2.37 -4.32
C PHE A 245 -11.72 -3.34 -5.51
N THR A 246 -10.72 -3.15 -6.36
CA THR A 246 -10.41 -4.06 -7.47
C THR A 246 -9.85 -5.37 -6.92
N THR A 247 -10.49 -6.48 -7.29
CA THR A 247 -10.15 -7.81 -6.77
C THR A 247 -10.56 -8.89 -7.77
N GLU A 248 -9.87 -10.02 -7.69
CA GLU A 248 -10.20 -11.21 -8.45
C GLU A 248 -9.91 -12.45 -7.58
N PHE A 249 -10.90 -13.32 -7.43
CA PHE A 249 -10.75 -14.58 -6.69
C PHE A 249 -11.79 -15.62 -7.14
N LYS A 250 -11.60 -16.88 -6.74
CA LYS A 250 -12.58 -17.95 -6.95
C LYS A 250 -13.31 -18.27 -5.64
N LYS A 251 -14.63 -18.35 -5.67
CA LYS A 251 -15.46 -18.77 -4.53
C LYS A 251 -16.60 -19.66 -5.02
N GLY A 252 -16.70 -20.88 -4.48
CA GLY A 252 -17.76 -21.83 -4.85
C GLY A 252 -17.75 -22.23 -6.33
N GLY A 253 -16.58 -22.28 -6.98
CA GLY A 253 -16.45 -22.57 -8.42
C GLY A 253 -16.62 -21.34 -9.32
N VAL A 254 -17.18 -20.24 -8.82
CA VAL A 254 -17.40 -19.00 -9.56
C VAL A 254 -16.16 -18.11 -9.50
N ARG A 255 -15.74 -17.55 -10.64
CA ARG A 255 -14.71 -16.50 -10.70
C ARG A 255 -15.35 -15.15 -10.39
N VAL A 256 -15.04 -14.59 -9.23
CA VAL A 256 -15.56 -13.30 -8.77
C VAL A 256 -14.56 -12.21 -9.13
N VAL A 257 -15.01 -11.14 -9.81
CA VAL A 257 -14.15 -10.10 -10.36
C VAL A 257 -14.74 -8.70 -10.08
N ALA A 258 -13.87 -7.75 -9.78
CA ALA A 258 -14.21 -6.34 -9.69
C ALA A 258 -13.10 -5.50 -10.32
N ASN A 259 -13.46 -4.55 -11.20
CA ASN A 259 -12.52 -3.62 -11.83
C ASN A 259 -13.01 -2.18 -11.60
N GLN A 260 -12.74 -1.71 -10.38
CA GLN A 260 -13.32 -0.49 -9.85
C GLN A 260 -12.29 0.64 -9.94
N ARG A 261 -12.71 1.80 -10.43
CA ARG A 261 -11.85 3.00 -10.34
C ARG A 261 -11.80 3.51 -8.89
N GLY A 262 -12.94 3.47 -8.21
CA GLY A 262 -13.12 3.89 -6.83
C GLY A 262 -12.95 5.39 -6.61
N THR A 263 -13.23 5.86 -5.39
CA THR A 263 -12.96 7.24 -4.96
C THR A 263 -11.46 7.46 -4.78
N THR A 264 -10.74 7.72 -5.86
CA THR A 264 -9.40 8.30 -5.76
C THR A 264 -9.54 9.67 -5.09
N ALA A 265 -9.26 9.76 -3.80
CA ALA A 265 -8.84 11.01 -3.19
C ALA A 265 -7.63 11.49 -4.00
N LYS A 266 -7.87 12.46 -4.89
CA LYS A 266 -6.94 13.04 -5.87
C LYS A 266 -6.43 12.03 -6.90
N ALA A 267 -7.06 12.00 -8.08
CA ALA A 267 -6.36 11.51 -9.26
C ALA A 267 -5.18 12.46 -9.57
N PRO A 268 -3.95 11.95 -9.81
CA PRO A 268 -2.94 12.73 -10.49
C PRO A 268 -3.43 12.93 -11.92
N VAL A 269 -3.39 14.18 -12.40
CA VAL A 269 -3.73 14.53 -13.77
C VAL A 269 -2.61 13.99 -14.68
N SER A 270 -2.66 12.70 -15.04
CA SER A 270 -1.62 12.05 -15.87
C SER A 270 -2.07 11.77 -17.30
N SER A 271 -3.23 12.28 -17.73
CA SER A 271 -3.60 12.25 -19.13
C SER A 271 -2.82 13.35 -19.87
N LEU A 272 -1.96 12.93 -20.81
CA LEU A 272 -1.30 13.80 -21.79
C LEU A 272 -2.32 14.67 -22.55
N THR A 273 -3.55 14.16 -22.69
CA THR A 273 -4.70 14.84 -23.28
C THR A 273 -5.24 16.00 -22.42
N ALA A 274 -5.12 15.95 -21.08
CA ALA A 274 -5.45 17.09 -20.22
C ALA A 274 -4.42 18.24 -20.36
N TYR A 275 -3.15 17.91 -20.66
CA TYR A 275 -2.13 18.89 -21.01
C TYR A 275 -2.42 19.54 -22.38
N LEU A 276 -2.95 18.78 -23.34
CA LEU A 276 -3.31 19.27 -24.68
C LEU A 276 -4.68 19.97 -24.73
N ALA A 277 -5.62 19.64 -23.83
CA ALA A 277 -6.90 20.36 -23.73
C ALA A 277 -6.72 21.80 -23.21
N GLY A 278 -5.66 22.06 -22.43
CA GLY A 278 -5.25 23.43 -22.07
C GLY A 278 -4.66 24.21 -23.25
N LEU A 279 -4.23 23.54 -24.32
CA LEU A 279 -3.69 24.17 -25.53
C LEU A 279 -4.79 24.56 -26.53
N SER A 280 -6.06 24.17 -26.32
CA SER A 280 -7.16 24.49 -27.24
C SER A 280 -7.91 25.79 -26.91
N LEU A 281 -7.55 26.50 -25.84
CA LEU A 281 -7.89 27.92 -25.68
C LEU A 281 -6.70 28.74 -26.16
N GLN A 282 -6.55 28.85 -27.48
CA GLN A 282 -5.62 29.80 -28.08
C GLN A 282 -6.12 31.23 -27.80
N THR A 283 -5.81 31.76 -26.62
CA THR A 283 -5.79 33.20 -26.43
C THR A 283 -4.54 33.73 -27.13
N ARG A 284 -4.74 34.44 -28.25
CA ARG A 284 -3.64 35.12 -28.94
C ARG A 284 -3.17 36.30 -28.09
N ASN A 285 -2.26 36.04 -27.16
CA ASN A 285 -1.57 37.09 -26.43
C ASN A 285 -0.36 37.53 -27.26
N ALA A 286 -0.17 38.86 -27.43
CA ALA A 286 0.93 39.41 -28.22
C ALA A 286 2.34 39.09 -27.65
N SER A 287 2.42 38.75 -26.36
CA SER A 287 3.65 38.36 -25.67
C SER A 287 3.42 37.14 -24.79
N ILE A 288 4.41 36.23 -24.72
CA ILE A 288 4.37 35.02 -23.90
C ILE A 288 4.16 35.32 -22.41
N LEU A 289 4.65 36.47 -21.93
CA LEU A 289 4.45 36.91 -20.54
C LEU A 289 2.97 37.06 -20.16
N GLY A 290 2.10 37.35 -21.13
CA GLY A 290 0.65 37.46 -20.92
C GLY A 290 -0.08 36.12 -20.84
N SER A 291 0.59 34.99 -21.15
CA SER A 291 -0.01 33.65 -21.20
C SER A 291 0.51 32.71 -20.12
N LEU A 292 1.38 33.19 -19.22
CA LEU A 292 1.96 32.35 -18.19
C LEU A 292 0.92 32.06 -17.10
N ALA A 293 0.67 30.78 -16.86
CA ALA A 293 -0.12 30.30 -15.73
C ALA A 293 0.65 29.16 -15.04
N ASN A 294 0.43 29.02 -13.72
CA ASN A 294 0.99 27.90 -12.99
C ASN A 294 0.21 26.61 -13.31
N ASN A 295 0.80 25.45 -13.04
CA ASN A 295 0.14 24.16 -13.23
C ASN A 295 -1.21 24.13 -12.46
N PRO A 296 -2.30 23.65 -13.07
CA PRO A 296 -3.59 23.54 -12.38
C PRO A 296 -3.44 22.80 -11.05
N GLY A 297 -3.96 23.40 -9.97
CA GLY A 297 -3.83 22.84 -8.61
C GLY A 297 -2.57 23.23 -7.85
N ALA A 298 -1.57 23.86 -8.49
CA ALA A 298 -0.42 24.43 -7.77
C ALA A 298 -0.82 25.61 -6.87
N ILE A 299 -1.88 26.33 -7.26
CA ILE A 299 -2.44 27.44 -6.49
C ILE A 299 -3.87 27.08 -6.07
N HIS A 300 -4.15 27.16 -4.77
CA HIS A 300 -5.50 27.03 -4.24
C HIS A 300 -6.07 28.41 -3.87
N GLN A 301 -7.37 28.60 -4.05
CA GLN A 301 -8.02 29.85 -3.68
C GLN A 301 -7.88 30.10 -2.17
N LYS A 302 -7.35 31.26 -1.81
CA LYS A 302 -7.23 31.67 -0.40
C LYS A 302 -8.63 31.88 0.18
N LYS A 303 -8.91 31.24 1.31
CA LYS A 303 -10.13 31.48 2.09
C LYS A 303 -10.17 32.92 2.60
N ARG A 304 -11.04 33.75 2.03
CA ARG A 304 -11.28 35.14 2.46
C ARG A 304 -12.52 35.19 3.35
N VAL A 305 -12.33 35.44 4.64
CA VAL A 305 -13.42 35.48 5.63
C VAL A 305 -14.02 36.88 5.76
N GLY A 306 -15.29 36.99 6.19
CA GLY A 306 -15.97 38.26 6.41
C GLY A 306 -16.33 38.99 5.12
N ARG A 307 -16.69 38.28 4.04
CA ARG A 307 -17.00 38.83 2.71
C ARG A 307 -18.36 38.35 2.20
N GLY A 308 -19.43 38.73 2.90
CA GLY A 308 -20.81 38.41 2.53
C GLY A 308 -21.25 36.99 2.89
N PRO A 309 -22.57 36.75 3.01
CA PRO A 309 -23.12 35.47 3.48
C PRO A 309 -22.86 34.31 2.50
N SER A 310 -22.99 34.53 1.19
CA SER A 310 -22.83 33.49 0.17
C SER A 310 -21.40 32.92 0.05
N SER A 311 -20.40 33.60 0.64
CA SER A 311 -19.02 33.08 0.72
C SER A 311 -18.85 31.88 1.67
N GLY A 312 -19.89 31.52 2.43
CA GLY A 312 -19.85 30.49 3.47
C GLY A 312 -19.09 30.91 4.74
N HIS A 313 -18.47 32.10 4.74
CA HIS A 313 -17.62 32.58 5.83
C HIS A 313 -17.89 34.05 6.18
N GLY A 314 -19.10 34.54 5.94
CA GLY A 314 -19.49 35.93 6.18
C GLY A 314 -19.62 36.27 7.68
N LYS A 315 -20.82 36.07 8.22
CA LYS A 315 -21.27 36.58 9.53
C LYS A 315 -20.31 36.28 10.69
N THR A 316 -19.78 35.07 10.77
CA THR A 316 -18.92 34.63 11.89
C THR A 316 -17.44 34.49 11.49
N SER A 317 -17.10 34.72 10.22
CA SER A 317 -15.75 34.51 9.70
C SER A 317 -15.13 33.14 10.03
N GLY A 318 -15.98 32.11 10.24
CA GLY A 318 -15.55 30.77 10.63
C GLY A 318 -15.11 30.62 12.10
N ARG A 319 -15.36 31.62 12.96
CA ARG A 319 -14.99 31.57 14.38
C ARG A 319 -16.07 31.00 15.30
N GLY A 320 -17.30 30.78 14.83
CA GLY A 320 -18.43 30.37 15.67
C GLY A 320 -19.10 31.54 16.42
N HIS A 321 -19.69 31.29 17.59
CA HIS A 321 -20.48 32.28 18.34
C HIS A 321 -19.97 32.52 19.77
N LYS A 322 -19.92 33.81 20.16
CA LYS A 322 -19.88 34.35 21.55
C LYS A 322 -19.08 33.52 22.59
N GLY A 323 -17.82 33.23 22.31
CA GLY A 323 -16.89 32.59 23.25
C GLY A 323 -15.51 33.27 23.24
N GLN A 324 -14.60 32.76 24.07
CA GLN A 324 -13.25 33.35 24.19
C GLN A 324 -12.46 33.28 22.88
N GLY A 325 -12.65 32.23 22.06
CA GLY A 325 -12.00 32.06 20.76
C GLY A 325 -12.45 33.07 19.69
N GLN A 326 -13.56 33.78 19.93
CA GLN A 326 -14.12 34.79 19.03
C GLN A 326 -13.60 36.18 19.38
N HIS A 327 -13.46 36.48 20.68
CA HIS A 327 -13.00 37.78 21.20
C HIS A 327 -11.48 37.86 21.38
N GLY A 328 -10.79 36.72 21.54
CA GLY A 328 -9.35 36.66 21.81
C GLY A 328 -8.68 35.40 21.26
N LYS A 329 -7.62 34.96 21.93
CA LYS A 329 -6.82 33.78 21.57
C LYS A 329 -6.60 32.90 22.79
N VAL A 330 -6.91 31.61 22.63
CA VAL A 330 -6.54 30.56 23.59
C VAL A 330 -5.31 29.83 23.03
N LYS A 331 -4.34 29.47 23.90
CA LYS A 331 -3.16 28.71 23.45
C LYS A 331 -3.60 27.30 23.01
N PRO A 332 -3.09 26.75 21.89
CA PRO A 332 -3.54 25.45 21.38
C PRO A 332 -3.36 24.28 22.35
N TRP A 333 -2.36 24.35 23.23
CA TRP A 333 -2.06 23.32 24.21
C TRP A 333 -2.76 23.53 25.57
N PHE A 334 -3.65 24.53 25.69
CA PHE A 334 -4.41 24.78 26.92
C PHE A 334 -5.57 23.77 27.04
N GLN A 335 -5.60 23.02 28.15
CA GLN A 335 -6.59 21.95 28.41
C GLN A 335 -7.73 22.40 29.34
N GLY A 336 -8.09 23.69 29.34
CA GLY A 336 -9.22 24.20 30.14
C GLY A 336 -8.97 24.32 31.64
N GLY A 337 -7.72 24.20 32.10
CA GLY A 337 -7.33 24.20 33.52
C GLY A 337 -6.85 22.83 34.02
N GLN A 338 -7.05 21.77 33.26
CA GLN A 338 -6.48 20.45 33.54
C GLN A 338 -4.94 20.48 33.40
N THR A 339 -4.26 19.73 34.26
CA THR A 339 -2.79 19.57 34.21
C THR A 339 -2.37 18.85 32.92
N PRO A 340 -1.48 19.44 32.09
CA PRO A 340 -1.05 18.81 30.84
C PRO A 340 -0.37 17.47 31.05
N LEU A 341 -0.52 16.56 30.08
CA LEU A 341 0.07 15.20 30.14
C LEU A 341 1.58 15.21 30.40
N ILE A 342 2.31 16.18 29.84
CA ILE A 342 3.76 16.31 30.05
C ILE A 342 4.13 16.67 31.49
N VAL A 343 3.24 17.34 32.23
CA VAL A 343 3.41 17.65 33.65
C VAL A 343 2.98 16.45 34.50
N LYS A 344 1.88 15.79 34.13
CA LYS A 344 1.36 14.61 34.84
C LYS A 344 2.33 13.43 34.79
N HIS A 345 2.90 13.14 33.61
CA HIS A 345 3.78 11.99 33.40
C HIS A 345 5.27 12.34 33.42
N GLY A 346 5.62 13.62 33.29
CA GLY A 346 7.00 14.07 33.15
C GLY A 346 7.60 13.79 31.76
N ARG A 347 8.82 14.29 31.54
CA ARG A 347 9.63 13.94 30.36
C ARG A 347 10.33 12.60 30.60
N LYS A 348 10.15 11.66 29.68
CA LYS A 348 10.81 10.35 29.77
C LYS A 348 12.14 10.37 29.02
N GLY A 349 13.20 9.91 29.70
CA GLY A 349 14.51 9.68 29.10
C GLY A 349 15.32 10.94 28.82
N PHE A 350 16.37 10.79 28.02
CA PHE A 350 17.26 11.87 27.57
C PHE A 350 17.68 11.63 26.12
N SER A 351 18.05 12.69 25.41
CA SER A 351 18.62 12.59 24.06
C SER A 351 20.14 12.41 24.16
N ASN A 352 20.67 11.31 23.63
CA ASN A 352 22.11 11.06 23.62
C ASN A 352 22.78 11.81 22.45
N PHE A 353 23.39 12.97 22.72
CA PHE A 353 24.11 13.76 21.72
C PHE A 353 25.50 13.20 21.35
N ARG A 354 26.01 12.23 22.11
CA ARG A 354 27.30 11.58 21.85
C ARG A 354 27.17 10.34 20.97
N ALA A 355 25.96 9.84 20.75
CA ALA A 355 25.73 8.68 19.90
C ALA A 355 26.08 9.01 18.45
N PRO A 356 26.98 8.24 17.81
CA PRO A 356 27.33 8.49 16.42
C PRO A 356 26.13 8.19 15.52
N GLN A 357 25.82 9.12 14.63
CA GLN A 357 24.76 8.92 13.64
C GLN A 357 25.35 8.22 12.42
N MET A 358 24.98 6.95 12.23
CA MET A 358 25.45 6.16 11.09
C MET A 358 24.48 6.26 9.91
N SER A 359 25.02 6.14 8.70
CA SER A 359 24.25 5.91 7.48
C SER A 359 24.07 4.42 7.30
N GLU A 360 22.82 3.97 7.34
CA GLU A 360 22.46 2.55 7.21
C GLU A 360 22.36 2.19 5.73
N VAL A 361 23.08 1.14 5.33
CA VAL A 361 23.04 0.58 3.97
C VAL A 361 22.72 -0.91 4.09
N ASN A 362 21.78 -1.39 3.29
CA ASN A 362 21.40 -2.80 3.31
C ASN A 362 22.05 -3.57 2.16
N ILE A 363 22.21 -4.89 2.32
CA ILE A 363 22.80 -5.76 1.29
C ILE A 363 21.98 -5.74 0.00
N ASP A 364 20.64 -5.73 0.08
CA ASP A 364 19.74 -5.59 -1.08
C ASP A 364 20.06 -4.36 -1.95
N GLN A 365 20.32 -3.22 -1.32
CA GLN A 365 20.67 -1.98 -1.98
C GLN A 365 22.06 -2.07 -2.63
N ILE A 366 23.04 -2.68 -1.95
CA ILE A 366 24.37 -2.87 -2.52
C ILE A 366 24.27 -3.73 -3.79
N GLN A 367 23.55 -4.85 -3.74
CA GLN A 367 23.35 -5.70 -4.92
C GLN A 367 22.66 -4.95 -6.05
N ALA A 368 21.58 -4.20 -5.78
CA ALA A 368 20.88 -3.43 -6.79
C ALA A 368 21.75 -2.37 -7.48
N TRP A 369 22.71 -1.76 -6.76
CA TRP A 369 23.65 -0.79 -7.33
C TRP A 369 24.70 -1.46 -8.21
N ILE A 370 25.09 -2.69 -7.88
CA ILE A 370 26.02 -3.45 -8.71
C ILE A 370 25.32 -3.96 -9.97
N ASP A 371 24.07 -4.45 -9.85
CA ASP A 371 23.26 -4.87 -11.00
C ASP A 371 23.02 -3.70 -11.99
N GLN A 372 22.93 -2.46 -11.49
CA GLN A 372 22.84 -1.24 -12.30
C GLN A 372 24.19 -0.79 -12.91
N GLY A 373 25.31 -1.45 -12.58
CA GLY A 373 26.65 -1.07 -13.02
C GLY A 373 27.17 0.23 -12.40
N ARG A 374 26.56 0.72 -11.31
CA ARG A 374 26.96 1.95 -10.61
C ARG A 374 28.04 1.71 -9.56
N LEU A 375 28.15 0.48 -9.08
CA LEU A 375 29.15 0.04 -8.12
C LEU A 375 29.92 -1.14 -8.70
N ASP A 376 31.25 -1.03 -8.70
CA ASP A 376 32.14 -2.06 -9.21
C ASP A 376 32.48 -3.07 -8.10
N PRO A 377 32.07 -4.36 -8.22
CA PRO A 377 32.30 -5.36 -7.18
C PRO A 377 33.76 -5.82 -7.10
N THR A 378 34.58 -5.53 -8.12
CA THR A 378 36.00 -5.94 -8.15
C THR A 378 36.88 -5.05 -7.28
N LYS A 379 36.41 -3.84 -6.99
CA LYS A 379 37.10 -2.86 -6.14
C LYS A 379 36.60 -2.96 -4.72
N GLN A 380 37.46 -2.57 -3.78
CA GLN A 380 37.08 -2.46 -2.39
C GLN A 380 36.01 -1.37 -2.21
N ILE A 381 34.89 -1.75 -1.61
CA ILE A 381 33.76 -0.87 -1.32
C ILE A 381 34.06 -0.15 -0.01
N THR A 382 34.42 1.13 -0.08
CA THR A 382 34.68 2.00 1.08
C THR A 382 33.57 3.06 1.24
N PRO A 383 33.55 3.83 2.34
CA PRO A 383 32.58 4.91 2.49
C PRO A 383 32.64 5.94 1.38
N LYS A 384 33.80 6.11 0.73
CA LYS A 384 33.99 7.02 -0.41
C LYS A 384 33.17 6.55 -1.61
N GLU A 385 33.35 5.31 -2.05
CA GLU A 385 32.68 4.74 -3.23
C GLU A 385 31.17 4.66 -3.00
N LEU A 386 30.72 4.37 -1.78
CA LEU A 386 29.29 4.37 -1.43
C LEU A 386 28.66 5.77 -1.57
N ILE A 387 29.37 6.82 -1.18
CA ILE A 387 28.86 8.19 -1.30
C ILE A 387 28.95 8.67 -2.76
N GLU A 388 30.04 8.37 -3.47
CA GLU A 388 30.23 8.74 -4.88
C GLU A 388 29.23 8.05 -5.81
N CYS A 389 28.91 6.77 -5.55
CA CYS A 389 27.89 6.05 -6.31
C CYS A 389 26.46 6.50 -5.96
N GLY A 390 26.28 7.33 -4.92
CA GLY A 390 24.99 7.88 -4.50
C GLY A 390 24.06 6.87 -3.81
N ILE A 391 24.59 5.78 -3.25
CA ILE A 391 23.79 4.88 -2.39
C ILE A 391 23.45 5.55 -1.06
N ILE A 392 24.32 6.45 -0.60
CA ILE A 392 24.14 7.28 0.60
C ILE A 392 24.01 8.74 0.16
N GLY A 393 22.91 9.40 0.55
CA GLY A 393 22.69 10.80 0.20
C GLY A 393 23.47 11.79 1.06
N THR A 394 23.33 11.71 2.39
CA THR A 394 23.96 12.69 3.31
C THR A 394 25.13 12.09 4.08
N LEU A 395 26.19 12.88 4.21
CA LEU A 395 27.37 12.52 4.99
C LEU A 395 27.07 12.61 6.49
N LYS A 396 27.16 11.47 7.18
CA LYS A 396 27.04 11.36 8.64
C LYS A 396 28.37 10.93 9.27
N ASP A 397 28.34 10.36 10.48
CA ASP A 397 29.56 10.02 11.24
C ASP A 397 30.26 8.76 10.73
N GLY A 398 29.52 7.88 10.05
CA GLY A 398 30.03 6.65 9.46
C GLY A 398 28.97 5.89 8.68
N VAL A 399 29.34 4.71 8.20
CA VAL A 399 28.46 3.81 7.44
C VAL A 399 28.28 2.50 8.19
N LYS A 400 27.03 2.08 8.36
CA LYS A 400 26.67 0.79 8.96
C LYS A 400 25.97 -0.09 7.93
N ILE A 401 26.54 -1.26 7.65
CA ILE A 401 25.89 -2.26 6.78
C ILE A 401 24.97 -3.16 7.59
N LEU A 402 23.78 -3.39 7.05
CA LEU A 402 22.70 -4.20 7.61
C LEU A 402 22.31 -5.33 6.66
N SER A 403 21.72 -6.39 7.20
CA SER A 403 21.53 -7.68 6.51
C SER A 403 20.17 -7.82 5.79
N ARG A 404 19.45 -6.74 5.51
CA ARG A 404 18.18 -6.87 4.76
C ARG A 404 18.49 -7.32 3.33
N GLY A 405 17.83 -8.41 2.92
CA GLY A 405 18.07 -9.06 1.62
C GLY A 405 19.40 -9.79 1.53
N ALA A 406 19.86 -10.41 2.62
CA ALA A 406 21.07 -11.24 2.63
C ALA A 406 21.12 -12.27 1.49
N ASP A 407 19.98 -12.88 1.15
CA ASP A 407 19.87 -13.92 0.10
C ASP A 407 20.06 -13.37 -1.33
N THR A 408 20.08 -12.05 -1.50
CA THR A 408 20.19 -11.42 -2.83
C THR A 408 21.62 -11.28 -3.33
N LEU A 409 22.61 -11.45 -2.45
CA LEU A 409 24.02 -11.29 -2.78
C LEU A 409 24.50 -12.46 -3.65
N LYS A 410 24.88 -12.17 -4.90
CA LYS A 410 25.26 -13.22 -5.89
C LYS A 410 26.75 -13.40 -6.05
N GLN A 411 27.53 -12.40 -5.67
CA GLN A 411 28.95 -12.30 -5.98
C GLN A 411 29.76 -11.89 -4.75
N PRO A 412 31.03 -12.29 -4.66
CA PRO A 412 31.90 -11.90 -3.58
C PRO A 412 32.20 -10.40 -3.66
N ILE A 413 32.14 -9.72 -2.52
CA ILE A 413 32.44 -8.29 -2.39
C ILE A 413 33.48 -8.05 -1.29
N ASP A 414 34.43 -7.14 -1.50
CA ASP A 414 35.36 -6.67 -0.46
C ASP A 414 34.84 -5.35 0.12
N VAL A 415 34.51 -5.35 1.41
CA VAL A 415 33.80 -4.26 2.06
C VAL A 415 34.59 -3.73 3.24
N MET A 416 34.90 -2.43 3.21
CA MET A 416 35.54 -1.70 4.30
C MET A 416 34.65 -0.54 4.77
N VAL A 417 34.00 -0.67 5.92
CA VAL A 417 33.08 0.37 6.44
C VAL A 417 33.24 0.60 7.94
N SER A 418 32.45 1.52 8.52
CA SER A 418 32.55 1.84 9.95
C SER A 418 32.04 0.72 10.84
N ARG A 419 30.83 0.19 10.57
CA ARG A 419 30.20 -0.88 11.36
C ARG A 419 29.42 -1.82 10.47
N ILE A 420 29.22 -3.06 10.91
CA ILE A 420 28.44 -4.06 10.18
C ILE A 420 27.64 -4.89 11.20
N SER A 421 26.42 -5.31 10.85
CA SER A 421 25.65 -6.23 11.70
C SER A 421 26.22 -7.65 11.62
N ALA A 422 26.14 -8.42 12.72
CA ALA A 422 26.65 -9.80 12.75
C ALA A 422 26.06 -10.66 11.62
N SER A 423 24.74 -10.54 11.37
CA SER A 423 24.07 -11.24 10.27
C SER A 423 24.56 -10.81 8.88
N ALA A 424 25.00 -9.55 8.72
CA ALA A 424 25.55 -9.08 7.45
C ALA A 424 27.00 -9.55 7.24
N ILE A 425 27.79 -9.65 8.32
CA ILE A 425 29.13 -10.27 8.26
C ILE A 425 29.00 -11.70 7.76
N ALA A 426 28.12 -12.51 8.38
CA ALA A 426 27.86 -13.88 7.96
C ALA A 426 27.43 -13.97 6.49
N ALA A 427 26.45 -13.18 6.08
CA ALA A 427 25.95 -13.19 4.69
C ALA A 427 27.03 -12.83 3.65
N ILE A 428 27.91 -11.87 3.96
CA ILE A 428 28.99 -11.47 3.04
C ILE A 428 30.09 -12.55 2.99
N GLU A 429 30.44 -13.15 4.13
CA GLU A 429 31.43 -14.23 4.20
C GLU A 429 30.91 -15.51 3.54
N ASP A 430 29.63 -15.85 3.70
CA ASP A 430 28.98 -16.99 3.04
C ASP A 430 28.96 -16.83 1.51
N ALA A 431 28.86 -15.60 1.02
CA ALA A 431 29.01 -15.27 -0.40
C ALA A 431 30.46 -15.23 -0.89
N GLY A 432 31.44 -15.52 -0.02
CA GLY A 432 32.88 -15.51 -0.33
C GLY A 432 33.51 -14.11 -0.36
N GLY A 433 32.83 -13.10 0.19
CA GLY A 433 33.32 -11.74 0.32
C GLY A 433 34.27 -11.54 1.51
N LYS A 434 34.94 -10.39 1.54
CA LYS A 434 35.83 -9.99 2.64
C LYS A 434 35.25 -8.79 3.36
N VAL A 435 35.35 -8.81 4.69
CA VAL A 435 34.79 -7.78 5.55
C VAL A 435 35.86 -7.20 6.47
N LEU A 436 35.97 -5.87 6.51
CA LEU A 436 36.80 -5.13 7.46
C LEU A 436 36.04 -3.94 8.04
N THR A 437 36.05 -3.79 9.36
CA THR A 437 35.54 -2.57 10.01
C THR A 437 36.67 -1.64 10.43
N ARG A 438 36.56 -0.37 10.01
CA ARG A 438 37.57 0.68 10.24
C ARG A 438 36.97 1.91 10.91
N TYR A 439 37.73 2.53 11.80
CA TYR A 439 37.32 3.78 12.44
C TYR A 439 37.31 4.95 11.45
N TYR A 440 36.21 5.69 11.44
CA TYR A 440 36.07 6.92 10.69
C TYR A 440 35.43 8.01 11.55
N THR A 441 35.73 9.26 11.19
CA THR A 441 34.98 10.43 11.65
C THR A 441 34.35 11.12 10.45
N LYS A 442 33.30 11.92 10.70
CA LYS A 442 32.68 12.73 9.64
C LYS A 442 33.70 13.57 8.85
N LEU A 443 34.69 14.15 9.53
CA LEU A 443 35.75 14.92 8.90
C LEU A 443 36.68 14.03 8.07
N ALA A 444 37.01 12.84 8.55
CA ALA A 444 37.85 11.89 7.80
C ALA A 444 37.15 11.45 6.50
N ILE A 445 35.86 11.12 6.54
CA ILE A 445 35.11 10.74 5.33
C ILE A 445 35.01 11.93 4.37
N LYS A 446 34.80 13.14 4.88
CA LYS A 446 34.84 14.36 4.04
C LYS A 446 36.17 14.50 3.30
N ARG A 447 37.29 14.21 3.96
CA ARG A 447 38.64 14.28 3.37
C ARG A 447 38.92 13.16 2.37
N LEU A 448 38.33 11.98 2.56
CA LEU A 448 38.37 10.90 1.58
C LEU A 448 37.65 11.30 0.28
N LEU A 449 36.51 11.99 0.41
CA LEU A 449 35.75 12.50 -0.74
C LEU A 449 36.49 13.62 -1.48
N THR A 450 37.15 14.53 -0.76
CA THR A 450 37.95 15.60 -1.40
C THR A 450 39.29 15.11 -1.94
N GLY A 451 39.67 13.85 -1.70
CA GLY A 451 40.94 13.28 -2.12
C GLY A 451 42.16 13.76 -1.32
N GLU A 452 41.95 14.42 -0.18
CA GLU A 452 43.05 14.89 0.69
C GLU A 452 43.62 13.77 1.59
N SER A 453 42.91 12.65 1.69
CA SER A 453 43.28 11.45 2.45
C SER A 453 43.09 10.20 1.60
N VAL A 454 43.84 9.14 1.92
CA VAL A 454 43.68 7.81 1.31
C VAL A 454 43.07 6.83 2.30
N ASN A 455 42.31 5.87 1.79
CA ASN A 455 41.83 4.77 2.62
C ASN A 455 42.97 3.77 2.88
N THR A 456 43.12 3.33 4.12
CA THR A 456 44.13 2.34 4.53
C THR A 456 43.45 1.29 5.40
N ASP A 457 43.85 0.03 5.29
CA ASP A 457 43.30 -1.07 6.08
C ASP A 457 43.99 -1.24 7.43
N LYS A 458 45.20 -0.70 7.61
CA LYS A 458 46.02 -0.85 8.82
C LYS A 458 46.00 0.39 9.73
N PRO A 459 46.22 0.22 11.05
CA PRO A 459 46.49 1.35 11.93
C PRO A 459 47.85 1.96 11.64
N LEU A 460 48.09 3.15 12.20
CA LEU A 460 49.43 3.71 12.20
C LEU A 460 50.35 2.83 13.08
N PRO A 461 51.50 2.37 12.56
CA PRO A 461 52.41 1.57 13.36
C PRO A 461 53.02 2.40 14.49
N GLN A 462 53.32 1.73 15.61
CA GLN A 462 53.94 2.33 16.79
C GLN A 462 55.34 1.74 16.98
N GLY A 463 56.34 2.57 17.27
CA GLY A 463 57.73 2.15 17.41
C GLY A 463 58.70 3.03 16.61
N ALA A 464 59.94 3.15 17.07
CA ALA A 464 60.96 3.96 16.41
C ALA A 464 61.39 3.34 15.07
N GLU A 465 61.35 2.00 14.98
CA GLU A 465 61.68 1.18 13.83
C GLU A 465 60.82 1.47 12.59
N HIS A 466 59.60 1.99 12.79
CA HIS A 466 58.67 2.26 11.69
C HIS A 466 58.77 3.70 11.16
N VAL A 467 59.43 4.61 11.89
CA VAL A 467 59.42 6.05 11.58
C VAL A 467 59.96 6.32 10.18
N ASP A 468 61.12 5.77 9.83
CA ASP A 468 61.76 6.02 8.54
C ASP A 468 60.90 5.50 7.37
N THR A 469 60.30 4.32 7.53
CA THR A 469 59.42 3.72 6.52
C THR A 469 58.13 4.52 6.30
N VAL A 470 57.53 5.02 7.38
CA VAL A 470 56.33 5.85 7.33
C VAL A 470 56.64 7.22 6.74
N LEU A 471 57.78 7.83 7.10
CA LEU A 471 58.21 9.11 6.52
C LEU A 471 58.53 8.98 5.03
N ALA A 472 59.18 7.90 4.60
CA ALA A 472 59.42 7.63 3.19
C ALA A 472 58.11 7.51 2.41
N THR A 473 57.15 6.75 2.94
CA THR A 473 55.81 6.58 2.35
C THR A 473 55.05 7.90 2.31
N ALA A 474 55.10 8.69 3.38
CA ALA A 474 54.42 9.99 3.46
C ALA A 474 55.02 11.03 2.51
N ARG A 475 56.33 11.00 2.26
CA ARG A 475 56.99 11.87 1.27
C ARG A 475 56.64 11.48 -0.17
N ALA A 476 56.41 10.19 -0.43
CA ALA A 476 56.03 9.70 -1.75
C ALA A 476 54.55 9.92 -2.07
N ALA A 477 53.68 9.94 -1.06
CA ALA A 477 52.24 10.06 -1.25
C ALA A 477 51.78 11.53 -1.33
N PRO A 478 50.82 11.88 -2.22
CA PRO A 478 50.31 13.25 -2.37
C PRO A 478 49.30 13.66 -1.29
N PHE A 479 49.04 12.82 -0.28
CA PHE A 479 47.95 13.03 0.69
C PHE A 479 48.39 13.88 1.89
N ARG A 480 47.59 14.90 2.21
CA ARG A 480 47.89 15.86 3.28
C ARG A 480 47.48 15.37 4.67
N TYR A 481 46.39 14.60 4.75
CA TYR A 481 45.80 14.20 6.02
C TYR A 481 45.77 12.68 6.16
N ARG A 482 46.12 12.22 7.36
CA ARG A 482 45.99 10.82 7.77
C ARG A 482 44.58 10.52 8.27
N LEU A 483 44.16 9.27 8.13
CA LEU A 483 42.96 8.79 8.81
C LEU A 483 43.22 8.71 10.32
N PRO A 484 42.25 9.13 11.16
CA PRO A 484 42.38 9.01 12.60
C PRO A 484 42.24 7.55 13.04
N ASP A 485 42.95 7.18 14.10
CA ASP A 485 42.73 5.95 14.87
C ASP A 485 41.85 6.27 16.10
N PRO A 486 41.11 5.29 16.65
CA PRO A 486 40.19 5.54 17.76
C PRO A 486 40.93 5.94 19.03
N THR A 487 40.36 6.90 19.78
CA THR A 487 40.93 7.38 21.06
C THR A 487 40.05 6.99 22.25
N SER A 488 38.74 6.82 22.05
CA SER A 488 37.83 6.45 23.12
C SER A 488 37.97 4.97 23.45
N ARG A 489 37.82 4.60 24.73
CA ARG A 489 37.86 3.19 25.16
C ARG A 489 36.85 2.34 24.39
N GLU A 490 35.62 2.84 24.25
CA GLU A 490 34.54 2.12 23.56
C GLU A 490 34.88 1.85 22.09
N ASP A 491 35.40 2.85 21.37
CA ASP A 491 35.78 2.67 19.98
C ASP A 491 36.98 1.73 19.84
N ILE A 492 38.00 1.83 20.71
CA ILE A 492 39.16 0.93 20.68
C ILE A 492 38.70 -0.52 20.90
N GLU A 493 37.88 -0.78 21.91
CA GLU A 493 37.34 -2.12 22.18
C GLU A 493 36.51 -2.65 21.00
N TYR A 494 35.73 -1.79 20.33
CA TYR A 494 34.92 -2.18 19.18
C TYR A 494 35.77 -2.65 17.98
N TYR A 495 36.79 -1.88 17.58
CA TYR A 495 37.64 -2.23 16.43
C TYR A 495 38.76 -3.22 16.77
N ARG A 496 38.95 -3.55 18.05
CA ARG A 496 39.86 -4.61 18.50
C ARG A 496 39.18 -5.99 18.50
N ASP A 497 37.86 -6.04 18.59
CA ASP A 497 37.12 -7.32 18.61
C ASP A 497 37.09 -8.00 17.23
N PRO A 498 37.57 -9.27 17.11
CA PRO A 498 37.47 -10.04 15.86
C PRO A 498 36.03 -10.32 15.45
N ALA A 499 35.05 -10.32 16.37
CA ALA A 499 33.63 -10.52 16.04
C ALA A 499 33.09 -9.42 15.11
N HIS A 500 33.62 -8.21 15.21
CA HIS A 500 33.27 -7.10 14.33
C HIS A 500 34.17 -7.00 13.09
N ARG A 501 35.13 -7.92 12.92
CA ARG A 501 36.20 -7.83 11.90
C ARG A 501 36.95 -6.50 11.98
N GLY A 502 37.20 -6.04 13.20
CA GLY A 502 37.87 -4.77 13.43
C GLY A 502 39.32 -4.80 12.98
N TYR A 503 39.77 -3.71 12.36
CA TYR A 503 41.13 -3.61 11.82
C TYR A 503 42.25 -3.68 12.89
N LEU A 504 41.94 -3.50 14.17
CA LEU A 504 42.88 -3.64 15.29
C LEU A 504 42.91 -5.06 15.88
N SER A 505 42.07 -5.98 15.39
CA SER A 505 41.96 -7.34 15.94
C SER A 505 43.25 -8.17 15.85
N HIS A 506 44.13 -7.87 14.89
CA HIS A 506 45.44 -8.51 14.75
C HIS A 506 46.38 -8.27 15.95
N GLN A 507 46.07 -7.29 16.82
CA GLN A 507 46.85 -6.99 18.02
C GLN A 507 46.49 -7.88 19.21
N LEU A 508 45.39 -8.64 19.13
CA LEU A 508 44.97 -9.56 20.19
C LEU A 508 45.70 -10.89 20.09
N ALA A 509 46.18 -11.40 21.23
CA ALA A 509 46.60 -12.79 21.31
C ALA A 509 45.39 -13.74 21.28
N PRO A 510 45.54 -14.98 20.78
CA PRO A 510 44.46 -15.98 20.85
C PRO A 510 43.99 -16.21 22.30
N GLY A 511 42.70 -15.99 22.56
CA GLY A 511 42.09 -16.13 23.89
C GLY A 511 42.16 -14.86 24.77
N GLU A 512 42.74 -13.78 24.27
CA GLU A 512 42.71 -12.47 24.94
C GLU A 512 41.36 -11.77 24.75
N SER A 513 40.89 -11.06 25.78
CA SER A 513 39.66 -10.26 25.70
C SER A 513 39.89 -8.99 24.88
N PRO A 514 38.96 -8.60 23.99
CA PRO A 514 39.00 -7.30 23.32
C PRO A 514 38.94 -6.12 24.28
N SER A 515 38.34 -6.29 25.47
CA SER A 515 38.23 -5.22 26.46
C SER A 515 39.59 -4.78 27.00
N LEU A 516 39.78 -3.48 27.15
CA LEU A 516 40.96 -2.90 27.78
C LEU A 516 40.96 -3.03 29.31
N TYR A 517 39.84 -3.49 29.89
CA TYR A 517 39.67 -3.62 31.34
C TYR A 517 39.32 -5.05 31.75
N PHE A 518 38.32 -5.68 31.09
CA PHE A 518 37.86 -7.01 31.45
C PHE A 518 38.72 -8.09 30.81
N LYS A 519 39.10 -9.09 31.60
CA LYS A 519 39.87 -10.27 31.14
C LYS A 519 38.98 -11.52 31.13
N VAL A 520 39.28 -12.46 30.25
CA VAL A 520 38.63 -13.78 30.26
C VAL A 520 39.08 -14.51 31.54
N PRO A 521 38.16 -14.91 32.44
CA PRO A 521 38.54 -15.62 33.65
C PRO A 521 39.17 -16.98 33.28
N GLY A 522 40.30 -17.30 33.90
CA GLY A 522 40.90 -18.61 33.75
C GLY A 522 40.01 -19.70 34.35
N VAL A 523 39.98 -20.89 33.72
CA VAL A 523 39.25 -22.04 34.27
C VAL A 523 39.98 -22.53 35.52
N HIS A 524 39.55 -22.08 36.69
CA HIS A 524 40.02 -22.64 37.96
C HIS A 524 39.30 -23.98 38.20
N LYS A 525 40.04 -25.11 38.19
CA LYS A 525 39.54 -26.36 38.77
C LYS A 525 39.37 -26.13 40.27
N ILE A 526 38.11 -26.04 40.73
CA ILE A 526 37.80 -26.04 42.15
C ILE A 526 38.30 -27.37 42.72
N LYS A 527 39.39 -27.35 43.51
CA LYS A 527 39.76 -28.51 44.33
C LYS A 527 38.69 -28.64 45.40
N SER A 528 37.77 -29.58 45.24
CA SER A 528 36.81 -29.94 46.28
C SER A 528 37.58 -30.37 47.53
N ALA A 529 37.61 -29.51 48.55
CA ALA A 529 38.06 -29.88 49.88
C ALA A 529 37.04 -30.89 50.44
N VAL A 530 37.42 -32.17 50.47
CA VAL A 530 36.69 -33.21 51.19
C VAL A 530 36.79 -32.89 52.68
N LYS A 531 35.78 -32.19 53.22
CA LYS A 531 35.59 -32.04 54.65
C LYS A 531 34.90 -33.32 55.14
N LYS A 532 35.67 -34.23 55.75
CA LYS A 532 35.13 -35.36 56.53
C LYS A 532 34.33 -34.78 57.70
N GLU A 533 33.00 -34.75 57.59
CA GLU A 533 32.15 -34.65 58.77
C GLU A 533 32.13 -36.01 59.46
N LYS A 534 32.66 -36.04 60.69
CA LYS A 534 32.57 -37.16 61.62
C LYS A 534 31.13 -37.27 62.12
N ALA A 535 30.61 -38.49 62.10
CA ALA A 535 29.32 -38.84 62.66
C ALA A 535 29.28 -38.77 64.20
N ALA A 536 28.14 -38.28 64.68
CA ALA A 536 27.39 -38.64 65.89
C ALA A 536 28.04 -38.52 67.28
N THR A 537 27.41 -37.71 68.15
CA THR A 537 26.99 -38.21 69.47
C THR A 537 25.70 -37.50 69.89
N GLU A 538 24.74 -38.31 70.33
CA GLU A 538 23.45 -37.96 70.94
C GLU A 538 23.61 -37.04 72.15
N GLU A 539 22.63 -36.17 72.38
CA GLU A 539 22.04 -35.99 73.72
C GLU A 539 20.65 -35.35 73.58
N THR A 540 19.64 -36.21 73.67
CA THR A 540 18.30 -35.89 74.17
C THR A 540 18.39 -35.27 75.56
N LEU A 541 17.55 -34.27 75.87
CA LEU A 541 16.75 -34.16 77.11
C LEU A 541 15.98 -32.82 77.14
N PHE A 542 14.65 -32.96 77.23
CA PHE A 542 13.59 -32.04 77.67
C PHE A 542 13.33 -30.71 76.94
#